data_AF-A0A0S8KUA5-F1
#
_entry.id   AF-A0A0S8KUA5-F1
#
_cell.length_a   1.000
_cell.length_b   1.000
_cell.length_c   1.000
_cell.angle_alpha   90.00
_cell.angle_beta   90.00
_cell.angle_gamma   90.00
#
_symmetry.space_group_name_H-M   'P 1'
#
loop_
_entity.id
_entity.type
_entity.pdbx_description
1 polymer ?
#
loop_
_entity_poly.entity_id
_entity_poly.type
_entity_poly.pdbx_seq_one_letter_code
_entity_poly.pdbx_strand_id
1 'polypeptide(L)'
;MKADLDRDPREFKQCLKTLKAIDFELAYLALLTCEGLKPLSRWEKPLDDQTLKLLQQLGLLAKQIHRTVKTGKVVVETIFSRLPAYIELYEQRFADKPIDKSAETQRFEAFLFGYPACCTDQYIRKPYAPNNIPAEEQKFLFHWACKDCKITPILLPAYKTLHDSLNND
;
A
#
# COMPACT_ATOMS: atom_id res chain seq x y z
N MET A 1 17.84 -10.56 -13.44
CA MET A 1 17.18 -9.65 -12.46
C MET A 1 18.26 -9.13 -11.53
N LYS A 2 18.82 -7.95 -11.84
CA LYS A 2 20.00 -7.40 -11.16
C LYS A 2 19.79 -5.90 -11.07
N ALA A 3 19.12 -5.45 -10.01
CA ALA A 3 18.89 -4.03 -9.73
C ALA A 3 18.56 -3.88 -8.24
N ASP A 4 19.52 -4.20 -7.35
CA ASP A 4 19.29 -4.02 -5.91
C ASP A 4 20.57 -3.93 -5.07
N LEU A 5 21.69 -3.44 -5.64
CA LEU A 5 22.97 -3.41 -4.90
C LEU A 5 23.70 -2.05 -4.83
N ASP A 6 23.20 -0.98 -5.46
CA ASP A 6 23.91 0.32 -5.47
C ASP A 6 23.09 1.48 -4.89
N ARG A 7 22.21 1.22 -3.93
CA ARG A 7 21.53 2.31 -3.22
C ARG A 7 22.40 2.76 -2.05
N ASP A 8 22.80 4.03 -2.03
CA ASP A 8 23.44 4.60 -0.82
C ASP A 8 22.43 4.52 0.35
N PRO A 9 22.74 3.77 1.41
CA PRO A 9 21.84 3.64 2.57
C PRO A 9 21.51 4.98 3.22
N ARG A 10 22.40 5.98 3.10
CA ARG A 10 22.19 7.33 3.64
C ARG A 10 21.15 8.09 2.84
N GLU A 11 21.19 8.00 1.51
CA GLU A 11 20.20 8.63 0.64
C GLU A 11 18.82 8.01 0.85
N PHE A 12 18.75 6.69 0.97
CA PHE A 12 17.50 5.99 1.29
C PHE A 12 16.89 6.48 2.59
N LYS A 13 17.69 6.49 3.68
CA LYS A 13 17.25 6.95 4.99
C LYS A 13 16.81 8.41 4.97
N GLN A 14 17.53 9.27 4.25
CA GLN A 14 17.16 10.67 4.11
C GLN A 14 15.85 10.85 3.34
N CYS A 15 15.67 10.14 2.21
CA CYS A 15 14.41 10.19 1.45
C CYS A 15 13.23 9.72 2.29
N LEU A 16 13.40 8.63 3.04
CA LEU A 16 12.37 8.09 3.91
C LEU A 16 12.01 9.06 5.05
N LYS A 17 13.01 9.70 5.66
CA LYS A 17 12.80 10.74 6.67
C LYS A 17 12.04 11.95 6.12
N THR A 18 12.39 12.40 4.92
CA THR A 18 11.68 13.49 4.24
C THR A 18 10.24 13.09 3.91
N LEU A 19 10.01 11.86 3.45
CA LEU A 19 8.66 11.35 3.17
C LEU A 19 7.81 11.23 4.45
N LYS A 20 8.41 10.77 5.56
CA LYS A 20 7.77 10.68 6.88
C LYS A 20 7.34 12.05 7.39
N ALA A 21 8.14 13.09 7.13
CA ALA A 21 7.81 14.47 7.50
C ALA A 21 6.61 15.03 6.70
N ILE A 22 6.33 14.49 5.52
CA ILE A 22 5.14 14.81 4.72
C ILE A 22 3.93 14.07 5.29
N ASP A 23 4.01 12.75 5.39
CA ASP A 23 2.97 11.90 5.98
C ASP A 23 3.57 10.57 6.44
N PHE A 24 3.31 10.19 7.70
CA PHE A 24 3.83 8.95 8.27
C PHE A 24 3.29 7.71 7.57
N GLU A 25 1.99 7.67 7.26
CA GLU A 25 1.37 6.50 6.60
C GLU A 25 1.91 6.32 5.18
N LEU A 26 2.15 7.42 4.46
CA LEU A 26 2.78 7.38 3.13
C LEU A 26 4.19 6.79 3.21
N ALA A 27 5.01 7.24 4.15
CA ALA A 27 6.35 6.71 4.36
C ALA A 27 6.32 5.23 4.76
N TYR A 28 5.35 4.84 5.59
CA TYR A 28 5.17 3.47 6.01
C TYR A 28 4.73 2.55 4.85
N LEU A 29 3.78 2.98 4.01
CA LEU A 29 3.42 2.27 2.78
C LEU A 29 4.61 2.15 1.82
N ALA A 30 5.39 3.22 1.64
CA ALA A 30 6.59 3.19 0.81
C ALA A 30 7.61 2.18 1.33
N LEU A 31 7.88 2.17 2.64
CA LEU A 31 8.80 1.21 3.27
C LEU A 31 8.30 -0.23 3.15
N LEU A 32 7.02 -0.50 3.44
CA LEU A 32 6.41 -1.83 3.25
C LEU A 32 6.55 -2.33 1.80
N THR A 33 6.47 -1.42 0.83
CA THR A 33 6.60 -1.75 -0.60
C THR A 33 8.07 -1.98 -0.98
N CYS A 34 9.00 -1.19 -0.45
CA CYS A 34 10.44 -1.39 -0.62
C CYS A 34 10.87 -2.76 -0.10
N GLU A 35 10.40 -3.14 1.09
CA GLU A 35 10.71 -4.43 1.74
C GLU A 35 9.92 -5.61 1.16
N GLY A 36 9.08 -5.39 0.13
CA GLY A 36 8.34 -6.45 -0.55
C GLY A 36 7.18 -7.05 0.26
N LEU A 37 6.82 -6.46 1.40
CA LEU A 37 5.65 -6.87 2.20
C LEU A 37 4.33 -6.43 1.57
N LYS A 38 4.35 -5.37 0.76
CA LYS A 38 3.25 -4.97 -0.12
C LYS A 38 3.72 -4.99 -1.58
N PRO A 39 3.09 -5.78 -2.46
CA PRO A 39 3.47 -5.79 -3.88
C PRO A 39 3.15 -4.46 -4.58
N LEU A 40 2.01 -3.87 -4.22
CA LEU A 40 1.56 -2.55 -4.66
C LEU A 40 0.98 -1.81 -3.45
N SER A 41 1.20 -0.50 -3.41
CA SER A 41 0.55 0.39 -2.45
C SER A 41 -0.20 1.49 -3.19
N ARG A 42 -1.24 2.02 -2.55
CA ARG A 42 -2.08 3.10 -3.06
C ARG A 42 -2.16 4.21 -2.03
N TRP A 43 -2.07 5.45 -2.50
CA TRP A 43 -2.26 6.65 -1.73
C TRP A 43 -3.37 7.50 -2.37
N GLU A 44 -4.37 7.89 -1.59
CA GLU A 44 -5.59 8.53 -2.09
C GLU A 44 -5.58 10.06 -1.93
N LYS A 45 -4.52 10.63 -1.34
CA LYS A 45 -4.35 12.09 -1.24
C LYS A 45 -3.47 12.60 -2.40
N PRO A 46 -3.64 13.86 -2.84
CA PRO A 46 -2.78 14.46 -3.84
C PRO A 46 -1.31 14.45 -3.41
N LEU A 47 -0.41 14.14 -4.34
CA LEU A 47 1.03 14.25 -4.18
C LEU A 47 1.57 15.23 -5.21
N ASP A 48 2.49 16.08 -4.77
CA ASP A 48 3.23 16.96 -5.67
C ASP A 48 4.41 16.24 -6.34
N ASP A 49 5.01 16.90 -7.33
CA ASP A 49 6.14 16.35 -8.08
C ASP A 49 7.35 16.05 -7.21
N GLN A 50 7.54 16.79 -6.12
CA GLN A 50 8.62 16.56 -5.17
C GLN A 50 8.41 15.23 -4.42
N THR A 51 7.19 14.95 -3.99
CA THR A 51 6.86 13.71 -3.28
C THR A 51 6.93 12.50 -4.22
N LEU A 52 6.52 12.66 -5.49
CA LEU A 52 6.68 11.61 -6.50
C LEU A 52 8.16 11.30 -6.76
N LYS A 53 9.02 12.33 -6.80
CA LYS A 53 10.49 12.14 -6.90
C LYS A 53 11.07 11.40 -5.69
N LEU A 54 10.57 11.66 -4.47
CA LEU A 54 10.99 10.91 -3.28
C LEU A 54 10.66 9.42 -3.42
N LEU A 55 9.46 9.07 -3.90
CA LEU A 55 9.09 7.66 -4.16
C LEU A 55 10.03 7.01 -5.19
N GLN A 56 10.38 7.73 -6.25
CA GLN A 56 11.34 7.25 -7.26
C GLN A 56 12.76 7.10 -6.70
N GLN A 57 13.21 8.02 -5.85
CA GLN A 57 14.48 7.93 -5.14
C GLN A 57 14.50 6.78 -4.11
N LEU A 58 13.31 6.37 -3.61
CA LEU A 58 13.07 5.12 -2.88
C LEU A 58 12.89 3.90 -3.80
N GLY A 59 13.09 4.05 -5.11
CA GLY A 59 13.19 2.93 -6.07
C GLY A 59 11.83 2.34 -6.40
N LEU A 60 10.79 3.12 -6.13
CA LEU A 60 9.41 2.78 -6.42
C LEU A 60 9.01 3.47 -7.71
N LEU A 61 8.40 2.69 -8.60
CA LEU A 61 7.70 3.20 -9.75
C LEU A 61 6.37 3.75 -9.24
N ALA A 62 6.11 5.04 -9.45
CA ALA A 62 4.89 5.70 -9.03
C ALA A 62 4.08 6.15 -10.24
N LYS A 63 2.75 6.02 -10.16
CA LYS A 63 1.83 6.47 -11.20
C LYS A 63 0.57 7.06 -10.58
N GLN A 64 0.10 8.18 -11.11
CA GLN A 64 -1.19 8.77 -10.74
C GLN A 64 -2.28 8.19 -11.65
N ILE A 65 -3.34 7.69 -11.03
CA ILE A 65 -4.49 7.05 -11.68
C ILE A 65 -5.72 7.90 -11.38
N HIS A 66 -6.44 8.27 -12.44
CA HIS A 66 -7.70 8.97 -12.31
C HIS A 66 -8.85 7.98 -12.29
N ARG A 67 -9.76 8.16 -11.34
CA ARG A 67 -11.01 7.39 -11.22
C ARG A 67 -12.15 8.32 -10.89
N THR A 68 -13.39 7.87 -11.08
CA THR A 68 -14.58 8.66 -10.76
C THR A 68 -15.40 8.01 -9.66
N VAL A 69 -15.86 8.81 -8.69
CA VAL A 69 -16.88 8.34 -7.74
C VAL A 69 -18.28 8.42 -8.37
N LYS A 70 -19.29 7.85 -7.73
CA LYS A 70 -20.68 7.83 -8.23
C LYS A 70 -21.26 9.21 -8.58
N THR A 71 -20.75 10.28 -7.96
CA THR A 71 -21.17 11.66 -8.23
C THR A 71 -20.51 12.27 -9.48
N GLY A 72 -19.63 11.53 -10.17
CA GLY A 72 -18.83 12.02 -11.29
C GLY A 72 -17.57 12.79 -10.90
N LYS A 73 -17.37 13.08 -9.60
CA LYS A 73 -16.13 13.71 -9.12
C LYS A 73 -14.93 12.80 -9.41
N VAL A 74 -13.88 13.39 -9.98
CA VAL A 74 -12.60 12.72 -10.20
C VAL A 74 -11.82 12.63 -8.88
N VAL A 75 -11.26 11.46 -8.63
CA VAL A 75 -10.30 11.17 -7.56
C VAL A 75 -8.99 10.78 -8.22
N VAL A 76 -7.89 11.28 -7.66
CA VAL A 76 -6.53 10.94 -8.08
C VAL A 76 -5.95 9.99 -7.04
N GLU A 77 -5.57 8.80 -7.46
CA GLU A 77 -4.89 7.80 -6.64
C GLU A 77 -3.44 7.70 -7.11
N THR A 78 -2.46 7.85 -6.22
CA THR A 78 -1.08 7.50 -6.54
C THR A 78 -0.83 6.04 -6.18
N ILE A 79 -0.54 5.20 -7.16
CA ILE A 79 -0.09 3.83 -6.94
C ILE A 79 1.44 3.75 -7.05
N PHE A 80 2.05 2.87 -6.27
CA PHE A 80 3.49 2.64 -6.37
C PHE A 80 3.91 1.20 -6.04
N SER A 81 4.92 0.72 -6.76
CA SER A 81 5.45 -0.64 -6.67
C SER A 81 6.93 -0.67 -7.07
N ARG A 82 7.66 -1.70 -6.66
CA ARG A 82 8.98 -2.04 -7.20
C ARG A 82 8.91 -2.68 -8.58
N LEU A 83 7.75 -3.25 -8.94
CA LEU A 83 7.58 -4.08 -10.12
C LEU A 83 6.64 -3.40 -11.13
N PRO A 84 7.10 -3.13 -12.37
CA PRO A 84 6.26 -2.50 -13.40
C PRO A 84 4.93 -3.21 -13.64
N ALA A 85 4.94 -4.55 -13.62
CA ALA A 85 3.77 -5.37 -13.88
C ALA A 85 2.58 -5.07 -12.94
N TYR A 86 2.81 -4.73 -11.68
CA TYR A 86 1.72 -4.37 -10.75
C TYR A 86 1.11 -3.00 -11.08
N ILE A 87 1.92 -2.04 -11.54
CA ILE A 87 1.45 -0.73 -12.00
C ILE A 87 0.58 -0.91 -13.25
N GLU A 88 1.07 -1.69 -14.22
CA GLU A 88 0.36 -1.97 -15.48
C GLU A 88 -0.98 -2.67 -15.24
N LEU A 89 -1.00 -3.70 -14.39
CA LEU A 89 -2.24 -4.42 -14.05
C LEU A 89 -3.28 -3.52 -13.40
N TYR A 90 -2.86 -2.65 -12.46
CA TYR A 90 -3.77 -1.71 -11.81
C TYR A 90 -4.31 -0.68 -12.81
N GLU A 91 -3.43 -0.08 -13.61
CA GLU A 91 -3.80 0.90 -14.62
C GLU A 91 -4.81 0.31 -15.63
N GLN A 92 -4.49 -0.83 -16.25
CA GLN A 92 -5.36 -1.46 -17.24
C GLN A 92 -6.75 -1.76 -16.66
N ARG A 93 -6.81 -2.17 -15.39
CA ARG A 93 -8.08 -2.50 -14.75
C ARG A 93 -8.88 -1.27 -14.32
N PHE A 94 -8.24 -0.18 -13.87
CA PHE A 94 -8.90 0.89 -13.13
C PHE A 94 -8.77 2.31 -13.68
N ALA A 95 -7.79 2.60 -14.54
CA ALA A 95 -7.62 3.95 -15.07
C ALA A 95 -8.86 4.41 -15.85
N ASP A 96 -9.25 5.67 -15.60
CA ASP A 96 -10.39 6.36 -16.19
C ASP A 96 -11.73 5.63 -16.04
N LYS A 97 -11.83 4.74 -15.03
CA LYS A 97 -13.03 3.98 -14.71
C LYS A 97 -13.65 4.42 -13.39
N PRO A 98 -14.97 4.27 -13.23
CA PRO A 98 -15.62 4.49 -11.95
C PRO A 98 -15.06 3.57 -10.86
N ILE A 99 -15.05 4.07 -9.62
CA ILE A 99 -14.81 3.26 -8.43
C ILE A 99 -16.02 2.34 -8.26
N ASP A 100 -15.78 1.04 -8.42
CA ASP A 100 -16.76 0.00 -8.18
C ASP A 100 -16.42 -0.78 -6.90
N LYS A 101 -17.46 -1.21 -6.17
CA LYS A 101 -17.32 -2.02 -4.95
C LYS A 101 -17.80 -3.45 -5.17
N SER A 102 -17.74 -3.94 -6.41
CA SER A 102 -18.09 -5.32 -6.70
C SER A 102 -17.16 -6.27 -5.95
N ALA A 103 -17.64 -7.49 -5.66
CA ALA A 103 -16.82 -8.51 -5.02
C ALA A 103 -15.59 -8.87 -5.88
N GLU A 104 -15.73 -8.84 -7.21
CA GLU A 104 -14.63 -9.11 -8.14
C GLU A 104 -13.53 -8.04 -8.04
N THR A 105 -13.89 -6.77 -8.13
CA THR A 105 -12.93 -5.66 -8.03
C THR A 105 -12.25 -5.64 -6.68
N GLN A 106 -12.98 -5.83 -5.58
CA GLN A 106 -12.37 -5.87 -4.25
C GLN A 106 -11.37 -7.02 -4.10
N ARG A 107 -11.63 -8.19 -4.69
CA ARG A 107 -10.66 -9.30 -4.72
C ARG A 107 -9.42 -8.96 -5.55
N PHE A 108 -9.61 -8.31 -6.69
CA PHE A 108 -8.50 -7.93 -7.55
C PHE A 108 -7.62 -6.84 -6.91
N GLU A 109 -8.21 -5.79 -6.33
CA GLU A 109 -7.48 -4.78 -5.56
C GLU A 109 -6.71 -5.43 -4.40
N ALA A 110 -7.38 -6.29 -3.62
CA ALA A 110 -6.75 -7.01 -2.52
C ALA A 110 -5.57 -7.89 -2.96
N PHE A 111 -5.69 -8.57 -4.10
CA PHE A 111 -4.59 -9.35 -4.68
C PHE A 111 -3.39 -8.46 -4.99
N LEU A 112 -3.61 -7.31 -5.65
CA LEU A 112 -2.53 -6.37 -5.98
C LEU A 112 -1.88 -5.79 -4.72
N PHE A 113 -2.67 -5.51 -3.68
CA PHE A 113 -2.17 -4.94 -2.42
C PHE A 113 -1.55 -5.95 -1.46
N GLY A 114 -1.59 -7.25 -1.78
CA GLY A 114 -1.04 -8.33 -0.97
C GLY A 114 -1.90 -8.71 0.24
N TYR A 115 -3.21 -8.44 0.21
CA TYR A 115 -4.09 -8.78 1.32
C TYR A 115 -4.41 -10.28 1.35
N PRO A 116 -4.48 -10.91 2.54
CA PRO A 116 -4.90 -12.29 2.66
C PRO A 116 -6.29 -12.51 2.07
N ALA A 117 -6.44 -13.47 1.14
CA ALA A 117 -7.71 -13.74 0.46
C ALA A 117 -8.87 -14.00 1.43
N CYS A 118 -8.62 -14.72 2.53
CA CYS A 118 -9.63 -14.98 3.56
C CYS A 118 -10.11 -13.71 4.29
N CYS A 119 -9.24 -12.72 4.48
CA CYS A 119 -9.60 -11.42 5.03
C CYS A 119 -10.49 -10.65 4.05
N THR A 120 -10.11 -10.65 2.78
CA THR A 120 -10.85 -9.99 1.70
C THR A 120 -12.25 -10.57 1.53
N ASP A 121 -12.37 -11.90 1.42
CA ASP A 121 -13.68 -12.55 1.27
C ASP A 121 -14.58 -12.31 2.47
N GLN A 122 -14.02 -12.31 3.69
CA GLN A 122 -14.77 -11.94 4.89
C GLN A 122 -15.21 -10.48 4.84
N TYR A 123 -14.33 -9.56 4.45
CA TYR A 123 -14.64 -8.13 4.36
C TYR A 123 -15.74 -7.86 3.33
N ILE A 124 -15.71 -8.52 2.18
CA ILE A 124 -16.77 -8.42 1.16
C ILE A 124 -18.13 -8.85 1.71
N ARG A 125 -18.18 -9.91 2.53
CA ARG A 125 -19.43 -10.46 3.08
C ARG A 125 -19.92 -9.68 4.31
N LYS A 126 -18.99 -9.32 5.20
CA LYS A 126 -19.24 -8.68 6.49
C LYS A 126 -18.08 -7.74 6.83
N PRO A 127 -18.08 -6.51 6.28
CA PRO A 127 -17.04 -5.52 6.54
C PRO A 127 -16.85 -5.29 8.04
N TYR A 128 -15.61 -5.15 8.47
CA TYR A 128 -15.24 -4.83 9.85
C TYR A 128 -15.82 -5.79 10.92
N ALA A 129 -16.08 -7.05 10.55
CA ALA A 129 -16.50 -8.07 11.51
C ALA A 129 -15.46 -8.22 12.62
N PRO A 130 -15.85 -8.42 13.89
CA PRO A 130 -14.91 -8.62 14.99
C PRO A 130 -13.87 -9.70 14.68
N ASN A 131 -12.62 -9.43 15.06
CA ASN A 131 -11.50 -10.35 14.87
C ASN A 131 -10.71 -10.51 16.19
N ASN A 132 -9.67 -11.35 16.15
CA ASN A 132 -8.85 -11.65 17.33
C ASN A 132 -7.56 -10.80 17.38
N ILE A 133 -7.46 -9.74 16.57
CA ILE A 133 -6.29 -8.87 16.54
C ILE A 133 -6.54 -7.70 17.51
N PRO A 134 -5.66 -7.45 18.48
CA PRO A 134 -5.74 -6.26 19.33
C PRO A 134 -5.81 -4.98 18.49
N ALA A 135 -6.60 -3.99 18.92
CA ALA A 135 -6.73 -2.71 18.21
C ALA A 135 -5.37 -2.02 17.97
N GLU A 136 -4.46 -2.11 18.95
CA GLU A 136 -3.10 -1.57 18.87
C GLU A 136 -2.22 -2.27 17.81
N GLU A 137 -2.56 -3.49 17.41
CA GLU A 137 -1.88 -4.22 16.35
C GLU A 137 -2.54 -4.01 15.00
N GLN A 138 -3.87 -3.89 14.99
CA GLN A 138 -4.66 -3.64 13.78
C GLN A 138 -4.25 -2.33 13.08
N LYS A 139 -3.76 -1.33 13.82
CA LYS A 139 -3.26 -0.06 13.27
C LYS A 139 -2.02 -0.20 12.39
N PHE A 140 -1.25 -1.28 12.54
CA PHE A 140 -0.10 -1.53 11.66
C PHE A 140 -0.53 -2.04 10.29
N LEU A 141 -1.72 -2.62 10.18
CA LEU A 141 -2.20 -3.31 8.99
C LEU A 141 -3.02 -2.37 8.10
N PHE A 142 -2.90 -2.56 6.78
CA PHE A 142 -3.72 -1.86 5.79
C PHE A 142 -4.92 -2.70 5.31
N HIS A 143 -5.21 -3.81 5.99
CA HIS A 143 -6.40 -4.62 5.77
C HIS A 143 -7.04 -5.01 7.09
N TRP A 144 -8.36 -5.22 7.07
CA TRP A 144 -9.08 -5.76 8.21
C TRP A 144 -8.90 -7.28 8.30
N ALA A 145 -8.28 -7.77 9.38
CA ALA A 145 -8.08 -9.21 9.54
C ALA A 145 -9.41 -9.92 9.82
N CYS A 146 -9.63 -11.11 9.25
CA CYS A 146 -10.71 -11.99 9.68
C CYS A 146 -10.32 -12.78 10.95
N LYS A 147 -11.32 -13.24 11.71
CA LYS A 147 -11.15 -13.91 13.02
C LYS A 147 -10.11 -15.03 13.00
N ASP A 148 -10.10 -15.85 11.95
CA ASP A 148 -9.28 -17.06 11.86
C ASP A 148 -8.13 -16.94 10.83
N CYS A 149 -7.74 -15.70 10.49
CA CYS A 149 -6.66 -15.47 9.53
C CYS A 149 -5.34 -16.11 9.99
N LYS A 150 -4.73 -16.93 9.12
CA LYS A 150 -3.43 -17.57 9.39
C LYS A 150 -2.25 -16.77 8.85
N ILE A 151 -2.49 -15.87 7.91
CA ILE A 151 -1.45 -15.07 7.26
C ILE A 151 -1.13 -13.80 8.07
N THR A 152 -2.16 -13.11 8.57
CA THR A 152 -1.97 -11.85 9.33
C THR A 152 -0.99 -12.00 10.51
N PRO A 153 -1.10 -13.04 11.38
CA PRO A 153 -0.15 -13.19 12.49
C PRO A 153 1.30 -13.39 12.05
N ILE A 154 1.53 -13.92 10.85
CA ILE A 154 2.87 -14.11 10.27
C ILE A 154 3.42 -12.77 9.74
N LEU A 155 2.56 -11.94 9.14
CA LEU A 155 2.94 -10.62 8.60
C LEU A 155 3.19 -9.58 9.70
N LEU A 156 2.42 -9.65 10.79
CA LEU A 156 2.36 -8.60 11.79
C LEU A 156 3.72 -8.25 12.42
N PRO A 157 4.60 -9.20 12.78
CA PRO A 157 5.93 -8.87 13.30
C PRO A 157 6.75 -8.02 12.33
N ALA A 158 6.73 -8.36 11.04
CA ALA A 158 7.50 -7.62 10.02
C ALA A 158 6.94 -6.20 9.81
N TYR A 159 5.61 -6.06 9.78
CA TYR A 159 4.93 -4.76 9.73
C TYR A 159 5.34 -3.89 10.93
N LYS A 160 5.29 -4.46 12.15
CA LYS A 160 5.68 -3.77 13.38
C LYS A 160 7.15 -3.34 13.37
N THR A 161 8.08 -4.22 12.97
CA THR A 161 9.51 -3.87 12.88
C THR A 161 9.74 -2.66 11.99
N LEU A 162 9.09 -2.60 10.82
CA LEU A 162 9.23 -1.47 9.90
C LEU A 162 8.58 -0.20 10.44
N HIS A 163 7.39 -0.32 11.03
CA HIS A 163 6.73 0.79 11.71
C HIS A 163 7.60 1.37 12.85
N ASP A 164 8.21 0.52 13.67
CA ASP A 164 9.05 0.94 14.79
C ASP A 164 10.36 1.56 14.28
N SER A 165 10.94 1.02 13.21
CA SER A 165 12.13 1.61 12.56
C SER A 165 11.87 3.05 12.09
N LEU A 166 10.67 3.32 11.55
CA LEU A 166 10.25 4.67 11.18
C LEU A 166 10.08 5.60 12.38
N ASN A 167 9.74 5.10 13.58
CA ASN A 167 9.58 5.95 14.76
C ASN A 167 10.89 6.26 15.49
N ASN A 168 11.87 5.38 15.37
CA ASN A 168 13.17 5.50 16.05
C ASN A 168 14.23 6.31 15.25
N ASP A 169 13.84 6.87 14.10
CA ASP A 169 14.62 7.75 13.21
C ASP A 169 14.24 9.24 13.29
#